data_AF-A0A933NGA0-F1
#
_entry.id   AF-A0A933NGA0-F1
#
_cell.length_a   1.000
_cell.length_b   1.000
_cell.length_c   1.000
_cell.angle_alpha   90.00
_cell.angle_beta   90.00
_cell.angle_gamma   90.00
#
_symmetry.space_group_name_H-M   'P 1'
#
loop_
_entity.id
_entity.type
_entity.pdbx_description
1 polymer ?
#
loop_
_entity_poly.entity_id
_entity_poly.type
_entity_poly.pdbx_seq_one_letter_code
_entity_poly.pdbx_strand_id
1 'polypeptide(L)'
;MPAGPPVNYVGGPGQAPPPSGPPPPEPVGQTGPSLPPAFLPPAGLPTPPAGALPGQSAPRSPAQQASPGGAAPAPAAPAAGGGTVSFRVLDELMVGPEVVARERGRTLFSSTTLGGRPVACSTCHQAAAMIIIARDYPRYNPFLGTIATLEQAQNACLVRFMRGNPMPSASRNSVALSIYLLGQ
;
A
#
# COMPACT_ATOMS: atom_id res chain seq x y z
N MET A 1 -28.49 48.46 15.50
CA MET A 1 -27.77 48.54 14.21
C MET A 1 -27.60 50.01 13.86
N PRO A 2 -26.39 50.51 13.55
CA PRO A 2 -26.26 51.70 12.75
C PRO A 2 -25.73 51.34 11.36
N ALA A 3 -26.54 51.65 10.34
CA ALA A 3 -26.18 51.59 8.94
C ALA A 3 -25.10 52.65 8.64
N GLY A 4 -23.97 52.23 8.09
CA GLY A 4 -22.94 53.16 7.60
C GLY A 4 -23.42 53.94 6.37
N PRO A 5 -22.84 55.13 6.11
CA PRO A 5 -23.26 55.97 4.99
C PRO A 5 -22.89 55.35 3.63
N PRO A 6 -23.67 55.62 2.57
CA PRO A 6 -23.37 55.11 1.24
C PRO A 6 -22.13 55.78 0.66
N VAL A 7 -21.17 54.95 0.23
CA VAL A 7 -20.04 55.37 -0.61
C VAL A 7 -20.52 55.56 -2.04
N ASN A 8 -20.57 56.81 -2.50
CA ASN A 8 -20.77 57.15 -3.91
C ASN A 8 -19.45 57.02 -4.65
N TYR A 9 -19.38 56.04 -5.56
CA TYR A 9 -18.24 55.87 -6.47
C TYR A 9 -18.43 56.76 -7.69
N VAL A 10 -17.64 57.84 -7.78
CA VAL A 10 -17.60 58.71 -8.97
C VAL A 10 -16.69 58.04 -9.99
N GLY A 11 -17.29 57.44 -11.03
CA GLY A 11 -16.57 56.87 -12.16
C GLY A 11 -15.91 57.96 -13.00
N GLY A 12 -14.58 57.94 -13.10
CA GLY A 12 -13.81 58.78 -14.01
C GLY A 12 -13.94 58.32 -15.47
N PRO A 13 -13.96 59.23 -16.45
CA PRO A 13 -14.01 58.87 -17.86
C PRO A 13 -12.64 58.40 -18.34
N GLY A 14 -12.56 57.20 -18.94
CA GLY A 14 -11.39 56.82 -19.76
C GLY A 14 -10.85 55.41 -19.64
N GLN A 15 -11.47 54.48 -18.90
CA GLN A 15 -11.05 53.08 -18.97
C GLN A 15 -11.75 52.38 -20.14
N ALA A 16 -10.96 52.00 -21.15
CA ALA A 16 -11.39 51.10 -22.21
C ALA A 16 -11.85 49.77 -21.59
N PRO A 17 -12.93 49.16 -22.12
CA PRO A 17 -13.40 47.88 -21.62
C PRO A 17 -12.32 46.80 -21.80
N PRO A 18 -12.18 45.86 -20.85
CA PRO A 18 -11.26 44.75 -21.02
C PRO A 18 -11.65 43.91 -22.25
N PRO A 19 -10.69 43.28 -22.95
CA PRO A 19 -10.98 42.44 -24.09
C PRO A 19 -11.89 41.29 -23.67
N SER A 20 -12.92 41.04 -24.47
CA SER A 20 -13.82 39.89 -24.32
C SER A 20 -13.00 38.61 -24.25
N GLY A 21 -13.18 37.85 -23.17
CA GLY A 21 -12.56 36.52 -23.03
C GLY A 21 -12.98 35.56 -24.15
N PRO A 22 -12.24 34.44 -24.31
CA PRO A 22 -12.57 33.44 -25.32
C PRO A 22 -13.99 32.91 -25.13
N PRO A 23 -14.70 32.55 -26.23
CA PRO A 23 -16.04 31.98 -26.14
C PRO A 23 -16.02 30.68 -25.33
N PRO A 24 -17.12 30.35 -24.63
CA PRO A 24 -17.22 29.09 -23.90
C PRO A 24 -17.09 27.90 -24.87
N PRO A 25 -16.51 26.77 -24.42
CA PRO A 25 -16.43 25.57 -25.23
C PRO A 25 -17.85 25.07 -25.56
N GLU A 26 -18.04 24.65 -26.82
CA GLU A 26 -19.29 24.04 -27.29
C GLU A 26 -19.66 22.81 -26.45
N PRO A 27 -20.97 22.54 -26.23
CA PRO A 27 -21.40 21.34 -25.53
C PRO A 27 -21.00 20.11 -26.35
N VAL A 28 -20.02 19.36 -25.82
CA VAL A 28 -19.64 18.04 -26.32
C VAL A 28 -20.89 17.15 -26.28
N GLY A 29 -21.34 16.73 -27.47
CA GLY A 29 -22.46 15.83 -27.63
C GLY A 29 -22.30 14.59 -26.77
N GLN A 30 -23.28 14.34 -25.91
CA GLN A 30 -23.38 13.11 -25.12
C GLN A 30 -23.73 11.94 -26.04
N THR A 31 -22.74 11.39 -26.72
CA THR A 31 -22.80 10.02 -27.23
C THR A 31 -22.26 9.11 -26.12
N GLY A 32 -23.15 8.69 -25.23
CA GLY A 32 -22.83 7.70 -24.21
C GLY A 32 -22.29 6.41 -24.84
N PRO A 33 -21.35 5.70 -24.19
CA PRO A 33 -20.87 4.42 -24.70
C PRO A 33 -22.04 3.42 -24.74
N SER A 34 -22.26 2.83 -25.92
CA SER A 34 -23.10 1.63 -26.05
C SER A 34 -22.56 0.57 -25.10
N LEU A 35 -23.37 0.18 -24.12
CA LEU A 35 -23.08 -0.97 -23.28
C LEU A 35 -22.98 -2.22 -24.17
N PRO A 36 -21.94 -3.05 -24.01
CA PRO A 36 -21.91 -4.35 -24.67
C PRO A 36 -23.07 -5.22 -24.16
N PRO A 37 -23.58 -6.17 -24.96
CA PRO A 37 -24.62 -7.10 -24.53
C PRO A 37 -24.15 -7.87 -23.29
N ALA A 38 -25.06 -8.03 -22.34
CA ALA A 38 -24.84 -8.80 -21.12
C ALA A 38 -24.34 -10.21 -21.46
N PHE A 39 -23.15 -10.53 -20.99
CA PHE A 39 -22.59 -11.88 -21.09
C PHE A 39 -23.38 -12.78 -20.13
N LEU A 40 -24.36 -13.50 -20.66
CA LEU A 40 -25.04 -14.56 -19.94
C LEU A 40 -24.01 -15.68 -19.66
N PRO A 41 -23.77 -16.07 -18.40
CA PRO A 41 -22.90 -17.20 -18.12
C PRO A 41 -23.55 -18.49 -18.66
N PRO A 42 -22.76 -19.43 -19.21
CA PRO A 42 -23.28 -20.74 -19.58
C PRO A 42 -23.82 -21.45 -18.33
N ALA A 43 -25.07 -21.90 -18.39
CA ALA A 43 -25.63 -22.80 -17.40
C ALA A 43 -24.82 -24.10 -17.40
N GLY A 44 -24.25 -24.48 -16.24
CA GLY A 44 -23.68 -25.82 -16.07
C GLY A 44 -22.36 -25.95 -15.32
N LEU A 45 -21.92 -24.98 -14.51
CA LEU A 45 -20.80 -25.24 -13.59
C LEU A 45 -21.32 -25.95 -12.32
N PRO A 46 -20.70 -27.09 -11.92
CA PRO A 46 -21.07 -27.78 -10.70
C PRO A 46 -20.75 -26.91 -9.48
N THR A 47 -21.72 -26.80 -8.57
CA THR A 47 -21.55 -26.21 -7.25
C THR A 47 -20.50 -27.02 -6.47
N PRO A 48 -19.48 -26.38 -5.89
CA PRO A 48 -18.59 -27.08 -4.97
C PRO A 48 -19.38 -27.50 -3.70
N PRO A 49 -19.09 -28.67 -3.12
CA PRO A 49 -19.73 -29.07 -1.87
C PRO A 49 -19.35 -28.10 -0.77
N ALA A 50 -20.36 -27.65 -0.03
CA ALA A 50 -20.18 -26.88 1.19
C ALA A 50 -19.46 -27.75 2.23
N GLY A 51 -18.25 -27.34 2.63
CA GLY A 51 -17.56 -27.92 3.79
C GLY A 51 -16.14 -28.39 3.52
N ALA A 52 -15.19 -27.47 3.45
CA ALA A 52 -13.78 -27.77 3.72
C ALA A 52 -13.06 -26.51 4.20
N LEU A 53 -12.88 -26.39 5.52
CA LEU A 53 -12.00 -25.42 6.15
C LEU A 53 -10.53 -25.82 5.86
N PRO A 54 -9.66 -24.94 5.35
CA PRO A 54 -8.23 -25.22 5.28
C PRO A 54 -7.61 -24.97 6.66
N GLY A 55 -7.47 -26.02 7.45
CA GLY A 55 -6.85 -25.84 8.76
C GLY A 55 -6.81 -27.05 9.67
N GLN A 56 -6.48 -28.26 9.20
CA GLN A 56 -6.12 -29.36 10.09
C GLN A 56 -5.08 -30.27 9.42
N SER A 57 -3.79 -29.97 9.61
CA SER A 57 -2.72 -30.94 9.37
C SER A 57 -2.63 -31.87 10.59
N ALA A 58 -2.85 -33.16 10.32
CA ALA A 58 -2.77 -34.28 11.24
C ALA A 58 -1.37 -34.47 11.89
N PRO A 59 -1.28 -35.17 13.04
CA PRO A 59 -0.03 -35.44 13.74
C PRO A 59 0.87 -36.43 12.97
N ARG A 60 2.19 -36.20 13.01
CA ARG A 60 3.20 -37.14 12.49
C ARG A 60 3.40 -38.29 13.48
N SER A 61 3.28 -39.53 13.01
CA SER A 61 3.59 -40.75 13.75
C SER A 61 5.10 -41.01 13.89
N PRO A 62 5.54 -41.78 14.91
CA PRO A 62 6.93 -41.89 15.35
C PRO A 62 7.61 -43.11 14.72
N ALA A 63 8.31 -42.93 13.61
CA ALA A 63 9.15 -44.00 13.05
C ALA A 63 10.23 -43.41 12.12
N GLN A 64 11.14 -42.63 12.69
CA GLN A 64 12.43 -42.31 12.06
C GLN A 64 13.42 -41.88 13.15
N GLN A 65 13.85 -42.87 13.92
CA GLN A 65 15.01 -42.82 14.81
C GLN A 65 16.00 -43.90 14.35
N ALA A 66 17.17 -43.49 13.85
CA ALA A 66 18.46 -44.14 14.06
C ALA A 66 19.60 -43.30 13.44
N SER A 67 20.57 -42.94 14.29
CA SER A 67 21.77 -42.11 14.08
C SER A 67 22.93 -42.88 13.38
N PRO A 68 24.16 -42.34 13.12
CA PRO A 68 25.09 -41.80 14.14
C PRO A 68 26.00 -40.59 13.71
N GLY A 69 26.61 -39.95 14.71
CA GLY A 69 28.04 -39.59 14.59
C GLY A 69 28.40 -38.13 14.30
N GLY A 70 28.28 -37.27 15.31
CA GLY A 70 28.92 -35.95 15.33
C GLY A 70 28.68 -35.26 16.66
N ALA A 71 29.62 -35.41 17.60
CA ALA A 71 29.55 -34.75 18.89
C ALA A 71 29.55 -33.21 18.69
N ALA A 72 28.39 -32.58 18.87
CA ALA A 72 28.30 -31.14 19.04
C ALA A 72 28.80 -30.80 20.46
N PRO A 73 29.69 -29.80 20.63
CA PRO A 73 30.02 -29.32 21.97
C PRO A 73 28.76 -28.72 22.61
N ALA A 74 28.56 -29.01 23.89
CA ALA A 74 27.49 -28.46 24.71
C ALA A 74 27.48 -26.92 24.63
N PRO A 75 26.32 -26.25 24.60
CA PRO A 75 26.30 -24.81 24.82
C PRO A 75 26.77 -24.54 26.24
N ALA A 76 27.92 -23.87 26.36
CA ALA A 76 28.37 -23.28 27.60
C ALA A 76 27.26 -22.35 28.12
N ALA A 77 26.96 -22.45 29.42
CA ALA A 77 26.12 -21.50 30.12
C ALA A 77 26.58 -20.07 29.82
N PRO A 78 25.66 -19.08 29.71
CA PRO A 78 26.07 -17.71 29.49
C PRO A 78 26.85 -17.23 30.69
N ALA A 79 28.16 -17.06 30.52
CA ALA A 79 28.96 -16.22 31.39
C ALA A 79 28.38 -14.81 31.35
N ALA A 80 28.24 -14.20 32.52
CA ALA A 80 27.94 -12.78 32.68
C ALA A 80 29.03 -11.96 31.97
N GLY A 81 28.78 -11.59 30.71
CA GLY A 81 29.63 -10.74 29.89
C GLY A 81 28.89 -9.45 29.59
N GLY A 82 29.54 -8.31 29.84
CA GLY A 82 28.98 -6.97 29.65
C GLY A 82 28.29 -6.82 28.30
N GLY A 83 27.02 -6.45 28.34
CA GLY A 83 26.18 -6.33 27.15
C GLY A 83 26.64 -5.19 26.27
N THR A 84 27.36 -5.51 25.19
CA THR A 84 27.53 -4.58 24.08
C THR A 84 26.19 -4.46 23.37
N VAL A 85 25.43 -3.41 23.71
CA VAL A 85 24.25 -3.04 22.94
C VAL A 85 24.74 -2.66 21.54
N SER A 86 24.22 -3.33 20.51
CA SER A 86 24.56 -3.00 19.11
C SER A 86 24.19 -1.54 18.82
N PHE A 87 25.05 -0.84 18.09
CA PHE A 87 24.80 0.55 17.68
C PHE A 87 23.44 0.72 16.97
N ARG A 88 22.97 -0.31 16.25
CA ARG A 88 21.62 -0.32 15.64
C ARG A 88 20.49 -0.32 16.67
N VAL A 89 20.66 -1.01 17.79
CA VAL A 89 19.66 -1.04 18.86
C VAL A 89 19.63 0.30 19.58
N LEU A 90 20.78 0.93 19.80
CA LEU A 90 20.86 2.29 20.38
C LEU A 90 20.23 3.34 19.46
N ASP A 91 20.44 3.24 18.14
CA ASP A 91 19.81 4.13 17.16
C ASP A 91 18.28 3.97 17.16
N GLU A 92 17.76 2.74 17.17
CA GLU A 92 16.31 2.48 17.27
C GLU A 92 15.70 3.00 18.58
N LEU A 93 16.44 2.93 19.68
CA LEU A 93 16.02 3.46 21.00
C LEU A 93 15.99 4.99 21.04
N MET A 94 16.91 5.66 20.34
CA MET A 94 17.05 7.14 20.36
C MET A 94 16.17 7.83 19.30
N VAL A 95 15.96 7.19 18.15
CA VAL A 95 15.18 7.72 17.01
C VAL A 95 13.71 7.27 17.07
N GLY A 96 13.43 6.22 17.83
CA GLY A 96 12.09 5.66 18.01
C GLY A 96 11.71 4.66 16.90
N PRO A 97 10.98 3.59 17.24
CA PRO A 97 10.68 2.50 16.30
C PRO A 97 9.83 2.94 15.09
N GLU A 98 9.02 3.99 15.26
CA GLU A 98 8.16 4.53 14.20
C GLU A 98 8.96 5.22 13.09
N VAL A 99 9.95 6.03 13.46
CA VAL A 99 10.83 6.71 12.50
C VAL A 99 11.68 5.70 11.73
N VAL A 100 12.19 4.68 12.40
CA VAL A 100 12.94 3.58 11.75
C VAL A 100 12.05 2.80 10.78
N ALA A 101 10.82 2.49 11.18
CA ALA A 101 9.86 1.81 10.30
C ALA A 101 9.49 2.66 9.08
N ARG A 102 9.29 3.97 9.28
CA ARG A 102 9.02 4.92 8.20
C ARG A 102 10.17 5.02 7.21
N GLU A 103 11.41 5.11 7.68
CA GLU A 103 12.59 5.17 6.82
C GLU A 103 12.78 3.87 6.02
N ARG A 104 12.54 2.71 6.66
CA ARG A 104 12.46 1.43 5.96
C ARG A 104 11.37 1.45 4.89
N GLY A 105 10.17 1.94 5.20
CA GLY A 105 9.08 2.04 4.23
C GLY A 105 9.42 2.96 3.05
N ARG A 106 10.08 4.09 3.30
CA ARG A 106 10.59 5.00 2.27
C ARG A 106 11.58 4.31 1.35
N THR A 107 12.53 3.58 1.93
CA THR A 107 13.53 2.80 1.19
C THR A 107 12.87 1.69 0.35
N LEU A 108 11.88 0.99 0.90
CA LEU A 108 11.13 -0.02 0.16
C LEU A 108 10.37 0.59 -1.02
N PHE A 109 9.74 1.75 -0.83
CA PHE A 109 8.98 2.43 -1.89
C PHE A 109 9.84 2.79 -3.11
N SER A 110 11.12 3.10 -2.92
CA SER A 110 12.07 3.40 -3.99
C SER A 110 12.94 2.22 -4.42
N SER A 111 12.75 1.04 -3.82
CA SER A 111 13.57 -0.14 -4.11
C SER A 111 13.13 -0.88 -5.37
N THR A 112 14.09 -1.19 -6.24
CA THR A 112 13.91 -2.06 -7.42
C THR A 112 14.09 -3.55 -7.10
N THR A 113 14.37 -3.91 -5.84
CA THR A 113 14.66 -5.30 -5.43
C THR A 113 13.45 -6.09 -4.94
N LEU A 114 12.29 -5.43 -4.80
CA LEU A 114 11.06 -6.06 -4.32
C LEU A 114 10.39 -6.97 -5.37
N GLY A 115 10.64 -6.70 -6.65
CA GLY A 115 10.04 -7.43 -7.78
C GLY A 115 11.04 -8.31 -8.53
N GLY A 116 10.52 -9.14 -9.43
CA GLY A 116 11.33 -9.82 -10.46
C GLY A 116 11.66 -8.93 -11.66
N ARG A 117 11.27 -7.64 -11.63
CA ARG A 117 11.56 -6.62 -12.65
C ARG A 117 12.31 -5.45 -12.00
N PRO A 118 13.17 -4.74 -12.74
CA PRO A 118 13.94 -3.60 -12.22
C PRO A 118 13.08 -2.33 -12.13
N VAL A 119 11.94 -2.40 -11.43
CA VAL A 119 11.00 -1.30 -11.19
C VAL A 119 10.73 -1.19 -9.70
N ALA A 120 10.50 0.03 -9.23
CA ALA A 120 10.12 0.33 -7.85
C ALA A 120 8.67 0.83 -7.79
N CYS A 121 8.10 0.95 -6.58
CA CYS A 121 6.79 1.59 -6.41
C CYS A 121 6.83 3.04 -6.93
N SER A 122 7.94 3.74 -6.66
CA SER A 122 8.20 5.10 -7.12
C SER A 122 8.33 5.24 -8.64
N THR A 123 8.51 4.14 -9.38
CA THR A 123 8.56 4.18 -10.85
C THR A 123 7.19 4.53 -11.44
N CYS A 124 6.09 4.12 -10.79
CA CYS A 124 4.74 4.36 -11.28
C CYS A 124 3.91 5.29 -10.39
N HIS A 125 4.27 5.42 -9.12
CA HIS A 125 3.53 6.20 -8.15
C HIS A 125 4.36 7.33 -7.55
N GLN A 126 3.74 8.49 -7.37
CA GLN A 126 4.29 9.55 -6.54
C GLN A 126 3.89 9.31 -5.07
N ALA A 127 4.85 9.41 -4.15
CA ALA A 127 4.62 9.14 -2.74
C ALA A 127 3.52 10.04 -2.15
N ALA A 128 3.52 11.33 -2.48
CA ALA A 128 2.51 12.29 -2.02
C ALA A 128 1.08 11.87 -2.39
N ALA A 129 0.87 11.38 -3.63
CA ALA A 129 -0.44 10.90 -4.06
C ALA A 129 -0.83 9.60 -3.33
N MET A 130 0.13 8.69 -3.11
CA MET A 130 -0.14 7.44 -2.40
C MET A 130 -0.47 7.66 -0.93
N ILE A 131 0.09 8.69 -0.29
CA ILE A 131 -0.24 9.04 1.10
C ILE A 131 -1.71 9.43 1.23
N ILE A 132 -2.22 10.25 0.31
CA ILE A 132 -3.63 10.66 0.30
C ILE A 132 -4.51 9.41 0.10
N ILE A 133 -4.19 8.58 -0.90
CA ILE A 133 -4.96 7.38 -1.23
C ILE A 133 -4.91 6.32 -0.12
N ALA A 134 -3.78 6.20 0.60
CA ALA A 134 -3.60 5.21 1.66
C ALA A 134 -4.56 5.43 2.83
N ARG A 135 -4.93 6.69 3.11
CA ARG A 135 -5.87 7.05 4.19
C ARG A 135 -7.30 6.58 3.92
N ASP A 136 -7.65 6.32 2.67
CA ASP A 136 -9.00 5.86 2.28
C ASP A 136 -9.17 4.34 2.39
N TYR A 137 -8.13 3.60 2.80
CA TYR A 137 -8.24 2.16 3.00
C TYR A 137 -8.91 1.84 4.35
N PRO A 138 -9.68 0.73 4.45
CA PRO A 138 -9.92 -0.28 3.42
C PRO A 138 -10.90 0.18 2.33
N ARG A 139 -10.66 -0.23 1.08
CA ARG A 139 -11.49 0.14 -0.09
C ARG A 139 -11.62 -1.00 -1.09
N TYR A 140 -12.64 -0.93 -1.94
CA TYR A 140 -12.79 -1.86 -3.05
C TYR A 140 -11.58 -1.81 -3.99
N ASN A 141 -10.97 -2.97 -4.24
CA ASN A 141 -9.86 -3.12 -5.17
C ASN A 141 -10.33 -3.90 -6.40
N PRO A 142 -10.38 -3.28 -7.60
CA PRO A 142 -10.90 -3.91 -8.80
C PRO A 142 -10.04 -5.10 -9.28
N PHE A 143 -8.76 -5.14 -8.92
CA PHE A 143 -7.89 -6.27 -9.26
C PHE A 143 -8.13 -7.50 -8.40
N LEU A 144 -8.64 -7.31 -7.18
CA LEU A 144 -8.95 -8.39 -6.25
C LEU A 144 -10.45 -8.74 -6.24
N GLY A 145 -11.32 -7.88 -6.80
CA GLY A 145 -12.76 -8.09 -6.85
C GLY A 145 -13.44 -8.02 -5.47
N THR A 146 -12.81 -7.38 -4.49
CA THR A 146 -13.30 -7.31 -3.10
C THR A 146 -12.79 -6.05 -2.39
N ILE A 147 -13.33 -5.75 -1.20
CA ILE A 147 -12.77 -4.76 -0.28
C ILE A 147 -11.43 -5.29 0.23
N ALA A 148 -10.38 -4.49 0.04
CA ALA A 148 -9.03 -4.87 0.39
C ALA A 148 -8.40 -3.89 1.39
N THR A 149 -7.50 -4.39 2.23
CA THR A 149 -6.62 -3.57 3.07
C THR A 149 -5.50 -2.95 2.23
N LEU A 150 -4.78 -1.99 2.81
CA LEU A 150 -3.63 -1.37 2.16
C LEU A 150 -2.54 -2.41 1.83
N GLU A 151 -2.26 -3.33 2.74
CA GLU A 151 -1.28 -4.42 2.56
C GLU A 151 -1.69 -5.37 1.43
N GLN A 152 -2.98 -5.69 1.33
CA GLN A 152 -3.50 -6.52 0.24
C GLN A 152 -3.34 -5.80 -1.11
N ALA A 153 -3.58 -4.49 -1.17
CA ALA A 153 -3.36 -3.71 -2.37
C ALA A 153 -1.87 -3.59 -2.74
N GLN A 154 -0.98 -3.40 -1.75
CA GLN A 154 0.47 -3.43 -1.95
C GLN A 154 0.92 -4.77 -2.56
N ASN A 155 0.46 -5.88 -2.00
CA ASN A 155 0.77 -7.23 -2.50
C ASN A 155 0.19 -7.50 -3.89
N ALA A 156 -1.02 -7.01 -4.18
CA ALA A 156 -1.59 -7.09 -5.52
C ALA A 156 -0.71 -6.38 -6.56
N CYS A 157 -0.15 -5.22 -6.21
CA CYS A 157 0.79 -4.50 -7.08
C CYS A 157 2.10 -5.27 -7.27
N LEU A 158 2.71 -5.75 -6.19
CA LEU A 158 3.96 -6.51 -6.21
C LEU A 158 3.87 -7.73 -7.12
N VAL A 159 2.83 -8.54 -6.95
CA VAL A 159 2.66 -9.77 -7.72
C VAL A 159 2.34 -9.45 -9.18
N ARG A 160 1.39 -8.54 -9.43
CA ARG A 160 0.84 -8.35 -10.78
C ARG A 160 1.72 -7.50 -11.70
N PHE A 161 2.31 -6.42 -11.17
CA PHE A 161 3.04 -5.45 -11.99
C PHE A 161 4.56 -5.56 -11.86
N MET A 162 5.04 -5.92 -10.66
CA MET A 162 6.46 -6.04 -10.37
C MET A 162 6.99 -7.47 -10.54
N ARG A 163 6.10 -8.48 -10.73
CA ARG A 163 6.44 -9.91 -10.78
C ARG A 163 7.24 -10.37 -9.55
N GLY A 164 6.94 -9.79 -8.39
CA GLY A 164 7.54 -10.14 -7.12
C GLY A 164 6.74 -11.19 -6.37
N ASN A 165 7.30 -11.63 -5.24
CA ASN A 165 6.55 -12.43 -4.27
C ASN A 165 5.74 -11.50 -3.36
N PRO A 166 4.54 -11.92 -2.92
CA PRO A 166 3.79 -11.17 -1.93
C PRO A 166 4.60 -11.09 -0.63
N MET A 167 4.59 -9.92 0.01
CA MET A 167 5.13 -9.79 1.36
C MET A 167 4.23 -10.59 2.33
N PRO A 168 4.79 -11.31 3.30
CA PRO A 168 3.99 -11.96 4.32
C PRO A 168 3.13 -10.93 5.05
N SER A 169 1.88 -11.30 5.35
CA SER A 169 0.95 -10.46 6.11
C SER A 169 1.59 -10.00 7.42
N ALA A 170 1.46 -8.71 7.74
CA ALA A 170 2.03 -8.08 8.92
C ALA A 170 3.56 -8.27 9.10
N SER A 171 4.28 -8.61 8.02
CA SER A 171 5.75 -8.64 8.05
C SER A 171 6.31 -7.24 8.29
N ARG A 172 7.53 -7.16 8.85
CA ARG A 172 8.22 -5.89 9.08
C ARG A 172 8.26 -4.99 7.84
N ASN A 173 8.42 -5.56 6.65
CA ASN A 173 8.44 -4.78 5.40
C ASN A 173 7.06 -4.29 4.99
N SER A 174 6.03 -5.14 5.11
CA SER A 174 4.64 -4.73 4.82
C SER A 174 4.18 -3.63 5.77
N VAL A 175 4.43 -3.79 7.08
CA VAL A 175 4.08 -2.78 8.09
C VAL A 175 4.87 -1.49 7.88
N ALA A 176 6.18 -1.57 7.63
CA ALA A 176 7.01 -0.39 7.35
C ALA A 176 6.51 0.41 6.13
N LEU A 177 6.13 -0.28 5.05
CA LEU A 177 5.58 0.36 3.85
C LEU A 177 4.23 1.02 4.14
N SER A 178 3.34 0.36 4.89
CA SER A 178 2.08 0.96 5.34
C SER A 178 2.31 2.19 6.23
N ILE A 179 3.22 2.13 7.20
CA ILE A 179 3.56 3.27 8.08
C ILE A 179 4.07 4.45 7.25
N TYR A 180 4.95 4.21 6.28
CA TYR A 180 5.46 5.28 5.42
C TYR A 180 4.36 5.98 4.62
N LEU A 181 3.37 5.23 4.13
CA LEU A 181 2.25 5.79 3.36
C LEU A 181 1.17 6.44 4.24
N LEU A 182 1.01 6.01 5.49
CA LEU A 182 -0.02 6.56 6.39
C LEU A 182 0.49 7.73 7.25
N GLY A 183 1.78 7.79 7.53
CA GLY A 183 2.31 8.58 8.64
C GLY A 183 2.61 10.04 8.35
N GLN A 184 2.30 10.61 7.19
CA GLN A 184 2.66 12.01 6.91
C GLN A 184 1.58 12.99 7.36
#